data_AF-A0A0K2RCF2-F1
#
_entry.id   AF-A0A0K2RCF2-F1
#
_cell.length_a   1.000
_cell.length_b   1.000
_cell.length_c   1.000
_cell.angle_alpha   90.00
_cell.angle_beta   90.00
_cell.angle_gamma   90.00
#
_symmetry.space_group_name_H-M   'P 1'
#
loop_
_entity.id
_entity.type
_entity.pdbx_description
1 polymer ?
#
loop_
_entity_poly.entity_id
_entity_poly.type
_entity_poly.pdbx_seq_one_letter_code
_entity_poly.pdbx_strand_id
1 'polypeptide(L)'
;MHAGLSSEERGWIRRRINEAGLHVVCVATYVRVGDPGLSDDHVLGELEAQMLLARDLGAAGVRVFPGGAGTDSDARIARRLAAAALSALTSGYGWKRTTRIPEERTSGGL
;
A
#
# COMPACT_ATOMS: atom_id res chain seq x y z
N MET A 1 10.05 -0.12 -8.51
CA MET A 1 10.55 0.19 -7.16
C MET A 1 10.45 -1.06 -6.31
N HIS A 2 11.45 -1.34 -5.47
CA HIS A 2 11.46 -2.51 -4.59
C HIS A 2 11.74 -2.09 -3.14
N ALA A 3 11.34 -2.93 -2.18
CA ALA A 3 11.51 -2.61 -0.76
C ALA A 3 12.99 -2.52 -0.32
N GLY A 4 13.93 -3.12 -1.06
CA GLY A 4 15.36 -3.02 -0.79
C GLY A 4 16.02 -1.65 -1.03
N LEU A 5 15.28 -0.63 -1.50
CA LEU A 5 15.83 0.72 -1.64
C LEU A 5 16.14 1.31 -0.27
N SER A 6 17.28 1.99 -0.15
CA SER A 6 17.65 2.78 1.02
C SER A 6 16.71 3.97 1.22
N SER A 7 16.69 4.51 2.44
CA SER A 7 15.90 5.72 2.75
C SER A 7 16.30 6.92 1.89
N GLU A 8 17.59 7.04 1.54
CA GLU A 8 18.10 8.13 0.69
C GLU A 8 17.56 8.00 -0.73
N GLU A 9 17.63 6.81 -1.32
CA GLU A 9 17.09 6.54 -2.66
C GLU A 9 15.58 6.81 -2.71
N ARG A 10 14.83 6.38 -1.69
CA ARG A 10 13.39 6.66 -1.58
C ARG A 10 13.10 8.16 -1.50
N GLY A 11 13.89 8.90 -0.72
CA GLY A 11 13.79 10.36 -0.61
C GLY A 11 14.08 11.07 -1.93
N TRP A 12 15.12 10.62 -2.65
CA TRP A 12 15.45 11.12 -3.97
C TRP A 12 14.31 10.87 -4.98
N ILE A 13 13.74 9.67 -5.00
CA ILE A 13 12.59 9.32 -5.85
C ILE A 13 11.38 10.19 -5.51
N ARG A 14 11.05 10.34 -4.21
CA ARG A 14 9.93 11.18 -3.75
C ARG A 14 10.06 12.60 -4.26
N ARG A 15 11.25 13.19 -4.14
CA ARG A 15 11.55 14.52 -4.65
C ARG A 15 11.34 14.60 -6.16
N ARG A 16 11.79 13.58 -6.90
CA ARG A 16 11.65 13.52 -8.35
C ARG A 16 10.21 13.47 -8.85
N ILE A 17 9.39 12.70 -8.16
CA ILE A 17 7.95 12.61 -8.43
C ILE A 17 7.27 13.97 -8.18
N ASN A 18 7.59 14.63 -7.05
CA ASN A 18 7.02 15.94 -6.72
C ASN A 18 7.40 17.03 -7.72
N GLU A 19 8.67 17.11 -8.10
CA GLU A 19 9.14 18.10 -9.06
C GLU A 19 8.56 17.88 -10.47
N ALA A 20 8.15 16.64 -10.80
CA ALA A 20 7.41 16.34 -12.02
C ALA A 20 5.89 16.64 -11.91
N GLY A 21 5.40 17.10 -10.76
CA GLY A 21 3.97 17.33 -10.51
C GLY A 21 3.14 16.03 -10.47
N LEU A 22 3.78 14.88 -10.23
CA LEU A 22 3.11 13.57 -10.24
C LEU A 22 2.68 13.15 -8.83
N HIS A 23 1.59 12.38 -8.77
CA HIS A 23 1.09 11.75 -7.55
C HIS A 23 1.18 10.23 -7.65
N VAL A 24 1.75 9.59 -6.62
CA VAL A 24 1.78 8.13 -6.54
C VAL A 24 0.45 7.64 -5.99
N VAL A 25 -0.29 6.88 -6.81
CA VAL A 25 -1.57 6.31 -6.38
C VAL A 25 -1.32 5.15 -5.42
N CYS A 26 -0.46 4.20 -5.79
CA CYS A 26 -0.13 3.05 -4.97
C CYS A 26 1.25 2.46 -5.31
N VAL A 27 1.77 1.65 -4.38
CA VAL A 27 2.83 0.67 -4.67
C VAL A 27 2.17 -0.65 -5.05
N ALA A 28 2.46 -1.14 -6.26
CA ALA A 28 2.03 -2.47 -6.70
C ALA A 28 3.01 -3.52 -6.17
N THR A 29 2.49 -4.53 -5.46
CA THR A 29 3.32 -5.58 -4.87
C THR A 29 3.14 -6.90 -5.57
N TYR A 30 4.08 -7.80 -5.34
CA TYR A 30 4.00 -9.21 -5.73
C TYR A 30 3.82 -10.13 -4.51
N VAL A 31 3.42 -9.57 -3.37
CA VAL A 31 3.18 -10.37 -2.16
C VAL A 31 1.97 -11.27 -2.40
N ARG A 32 2.18 -12.58 -2.35
CA ARG A 32 1.12 -13.58 -2.54
C ARG A 32 0.38 -13.82 -1.24
N VAL A 33 -0.56 -12.94 -0.93
CA VAL A 33 -1.22 -12.90 0.40
C VAL A 33 -1.90 -14.23 0.76
N GLY A 34 -2.45 -14.93 -0.21
CA GLY A 34 -3.13 -16.23 -0.05
C GLY A 34 -2.23 -17.45 -0.24
N ASP A 35 -0.92 -17.30 -0.42
CA ASP A 35 -0.02 -18.44 -0.63
C ASP A 35 -0.03 -19.37 0.61
N PRO A 36 -0.44 -20.63 0.46
CA PRO A 36 -0.47 -21.58 1.58
C PRO A 36 0.93 -22.03 2.01
N GLY A 37 1.95 -21.84 1.16
CA GLY A 37 3.35 -22.18 1.46
C GLY A 37 4.09 -21.12 2.27
N LEU A 38 3.49 -19.94 2.48
CA LEU A 38 4.09 -18.86 3.27
C LEU A 38 3.46 -18.81 4.66
N SER A 39 4.28 -18.55 5.69
CA SER A 39 3.78 -18.26 7.03
C SER A 39 3.09 -16.88 7.07
N ASP A 40 2.24 -16.67 8.07
CA ASP A 40 1.58 -15.37 8.25
C ASP A 40 2.61 -14.27 8.53
N ASP A 41 3.60 -14.53 9.40
CA ASP A 41 4.66 -13.58 9.72
C ASP A 41 5.47 -13.15 8.50
N HIS A 42 5.76 -14.09 7.59
CA HIS A 42 6.46 -13.77 6.34
C HIS A 42 5.60 -12.83 5.47
N VAL A 43 4.32 -13.16 5.26
CA VAL A 43 3.43 -12.31 4.47
C VAL A 43 3.26 -10.93 5.11
N LEU A 44 3.13 -10.85 6.43
CA LEU A 44 2.99 -9.59 7.16
C LEU A 44 4.26 -8.74 7.07
N GLY A 45 5.44 -9.32 7.28
CA GLY A 45 6.71 -8.61 7.15
C GLY A 45 6.94 -8.05 5.75
N GLU A 46 6.59 -8.82 4.71
CA GLU A 46 6.65 -8.34 3.33
C GLU A 46 5.65 -7.19 3.09
N LEU A 47 4.41 -7.32 3.55
CA LEU A 47 3.42 -6.24 3.43
C LEU A 47 3.85 -4.98 4.17
N GLU A 48 4.43 -5.10 5.35
CA GLU A 48 4.98 -3.97 6.12
C GLU A 48 6.11 -3.27 5.38
N ALA A 49 7.03 -4.02 4.77
CA ALA A 49 8.10 -3.45 3.95
C ALA A 49 7.55 -2.68 2.74
N GLN A 50 6.48 -3.18 2.10
CA GLN A 50 5.80 -2.49 1.00
C GLN A 50 5.05 -1.24 1.46
N MET A 51 4.44 -1.28 2.67
CA MET A 51 3.78 -0.12 3.27
C MET A 51 4.79 0.98 3.63
N LEU A 52 5.96 0.62 4.14
CA LEU A 52 7.07 1.56 4.37
C LEU A 52 7.54 2.22 3.07
N LEU A 53 7.71 1.42 2.02
CA LEU A 53 8.05 1.95 0.69
C LEU A 53 6.95 2.90 0.18
N ALA A 54 5.68 2.52 0.30
CA ALA A 54 4.55 3.36 -0.09
C ALA A 54 4.55 4.70 0.65
N ARG A 55 4.78 4.68 1.96
CA ARG A 55 4.92 5.88 2.80
C ARG A 55 6.04 6.79 2.28
N ASP A 56 7.24 6.25 2.10
CA ASP A 56 8.41 7.05 1.73
C ASP A 56 8.26 7.66 0.33
N LEU A 57 7.56 6.97 -0.58
CA LEU A 57 7.23 7.46 -1.92
C LEU A 57 6.01 8.42 -1.94
N GLY A 58 5.29 8.56 -0.82
CA GLY A 58 4.10 9.39 -0.72
C GLY A 58 2.87 8.80 -1.41
N ALA A 59 2.80 7.47 -1.53
CA ALA A 59 1.67 6.76 -2.10
C ALA A 59 0.48 6.68 -1.14
N ALA A 60 -0.73 6.63 -1.68
CA ALA A 60 -1.95 6.51 -0.86
C ALA A 60 -2.20 5.09 -0.34
N GLY A 61 -1.51 4.08 -0.88
CA GLY A 61 -1.67 2.71 -0.41
C GLY A 61 -0.83 1.69 -1.17
N VAL A 62 -1.12 0.43 -0.89
CA VAL A 62 -0.45 -0.74 -1.46
C VAL A 62 -1.50 -1.57 -2.19
N ARG A 63 -1.24 -1.94 -3.45
CA ARG A 63 -2.06 -2.89 -4.19
C ARG A 63 -1.49 -4.29 -4.03
N VAL A 64 -2.33 -5.23 -3.61
CA VAL A 64 -1.98 -6.64 -3.42
C VAL A 64 -2.63 -7.53 -4.48
N PHE A 65 -2.00 -8.67 -4.78
CA PHE A 65 -2.61 -9.75 -5.54
C PHE A 65 -2.88 -10.94 -4.63
N PRO A 66 -4.02 -11.63 -4.77
CA PRO A 66 -4.42 -12.68 -3.85
C PRO A 66 -3.42 -13.83 -3.85
N GLY A 67 -2.92 -14.29 -4.99
CA GLY A 67 -1.81 -15.26 -5.10
C GLY A 67 -2.05 -16.66 -4.50
N GLY A 68 -3.23 -16.92 -3.91
CA GLY A 68 -3.67 -18.20 -3.36
C GLY A 68 -4.71 -18.90 -4.24
N ALA A 69 -4.85 -20.22 -4.04
CA ALA A 69 -5.85 -21.05 -4.69
C ALA A 69 -6.43 -22.05 -3.67
N GLY A 70 -7.61 -22.59 -3.95
CA GLY A 70 -8.31 -23.56 -3.08
C GLY A 70 -9.32 -22.92 -2.13
N THR A 71 -10.07 -23.77 -1.43
CA THR A 71 -11.29 -23.41 -0.68
C THR A 71 -11.04 -22.44 0.48
N ASP A 72 -9.88 -22.53 1.12
CA ASP A 72 -9.51 -21.68 2.27
C ASP A 72 -8.75 -20.41 1.88
N SER A 73 -8.58 -20.15 0.58
CA SER A 73 -7.78 -19.02 0.08
C SER A 73 -8.35 -17.68 0.57
N ASP A 74 -9.66 -17.48 0.45
CA ASP A 74 -10.30 -16.20 0.80
C ASP A 74 -10.22 -15.92 2.30
N ALA A 75 -10.47 -16.93 3.14
CA ALA A 75 -10.36 -16.80 4.60
C ALA A 75 -8.92 -16.46 5.02
N ARG A 76 -7.91 -17.08 4.39
CA ARG A 76 -6.49 -16.79 4.63
C ARG A 76 -6.13 -15.37 4.19
N ILE A 77 -6.58 -14.96 3.01
CA ILE A 77 -6.36 -13.61 2.47
C ILE A 77 -6.99 -12.58 3.40
N ALA A 78 -8.27 -12.74 3.75
CA ALA A 78 -8.99 -11.83 4.61
C ALA A 78 -8.31 -11.66 5.98
N ARG A 79 -7.91 -12.78 6.61
CA ARG A 79 -7.23 -12.78 7.90
C ARG A 79 -5.88 -12.06 7.85
N ARG A 80 -5.07 -12.31 6.82
CA ARG A 80 -3.76 -11.66 6.62
C ARG A 80 -3.90 -10.18 6.31
N LEU A 81 -4.86 -9.78 5.47
CA LEU A 81 -5.13 -8.37 5.18
C LEU A 81 -5.64 -7.62 6.41
N ALA A 82 -6.49 -8.24 7.22
CA ALA A 82 -6.96 -7.66 8.47
C ALA A 82 -5.80 -7.43 9.45
N ALA A 83 -4.90 -8.41 9.61
CA ALA A 83 -3.72 -8.28 10.44
C ALA A 83 -2.76 -7.19 9.94
N ALA A 84 -2.52 -7.12 8.62
CA ALA A 84 -1.71 -6.07 8.01
C ALA A 84 -2.31 -4.68 8.21
N ALA A 85 -3.63 -4.54 8.05
CA ALA A 85 -4.34 -3.28 8.28
C ALA A 85 -4.25 -2.85 9.76
N LEU A 86 -4.38 -3.79 10.69
CA LEU A 86 -4.21 -3.51 12.11
C LEU A 86 -2.77 -3.05 12.42
N SER A 87 -1.75 -3.76 11.91
CA SER A 87 -0.34 -3.37 12.07
C SER A 87 -0.10 -1.95 11.54
N ALA A 88 -0.68 -1.61 10.37
CA ALA A 88 -0.57 -0.27 9.80
C ALA A 88 -1.17 0.82 10.72
N LEU A 89 -2.33 0.55 11.32
CA LEU A 89 -3.00 1.49 12.24
C LEU A 89 -2.26 1.66 13.57
N THR A 90 -1.68 0.60 14.12
CA THR A 90 -1.03 0.62 15.44
C THR A 90 0.40 1.12 15.41
N SER A 91 1.10 0.94 14.29
CA SER A 91 2.51 1.30 14.15
C SER A 91 2.74 2.82 13.96
N GLY A 92 1.72 3.65 14.15
CA GLY A 92 1.81 5.10 14.00
C GLY A 92 2.01 5.57 12.55
N TYR A 93 1.84 4.68 11.55
CA TYR A 93 1.87 5.03 10.14
C TYR A 93 0.59 5.80 9.81
N GLY A 94 0.68 7.13 9.72
CA GLY A 94 -0.44 8.01 9.41
C GLY A 94 -1.04 7.73 8.03
N TRP A 95 -1.99 6.80 7.94
CA TRP A 95 -2.86 6.69 6.78
C TRP A 95 -3.78 7.90 6.73
N LYS A 96 -3.69 8.69 5.65
CA LYS A 96 -4.73 9.69 5.36
C LYS A 96 -5.95 8.96 4.81
N ARG A 97 -7.02 8.90 5.59
CA ARG A 97 -8.35 8.50 5.09
C ARG A 97 -8.77 9.52 4.02
N THR A 98 -8.64 9.18 2.75
CA THR A 98 -9.16 10.03 1.67
C THR A 98 -10.66 9.77 1.50
N THR A 99 -11.46 10.38 2.37
CA THR A 99 -12.86 10.67 2.09
C THR A 99 -12.94 12.12 1.64
N ARG A 100 -12.48 12.40 0.42
CA ARG A 100 -12.87 13.63 -0.27
C ARG A 100 -13.38 13.22 -1.65
N ILE A 101 -14.70 13.07 -1.75
CA ILE A 101 -15.39 13.13 -3.04
C ILE A 101 -15.14 14.55 -3.56
N PRO A 102 -14.67 14.74 -4.80
CA PRO A 102 -14.56 16.06 -5.38
C PRO A 102 -15.97 16.68 -5.37
N GLU A 103 -16.17 17.79 -4.66
CA GLU A 103 -17.36 18.60 -4.87
C GLU A 103 -17.38 19.00 -6.33
N GLU A 104 -18.47 18.65 -7.01
CA GLU A 104 -18.74 19.10 -8.36
C GLU A 104 -18.61 20.62 -8.40
N ARG A 105 -17.70 21.11 -9.22
CA ARG A 105 -17.73 22.52 -9.62
C ARG A 105 -19.02 22.71 -10.40
N THR A 106 -20.05 23.27 -9.75
CA THR A 106 -21.16 23.89 -10.46
C THR A 106 -20.61 25.11 -11.20
N SER A 107 -20.13 24.88 -12.41
CA SER A 107 -19.98 25.92 -13.42
C SER A 107 -21.37 26.31 -13.90
N GLY A 108 -21.80 27.52 -13.58
CA GLY A 108 -23.08 28.04 -14.04
C GLY A 108 -23.33 29.45 -13.56
N GLY A 109 -22.46 30.38 -13.96
CA GLY A 109 -22.84 31.79 -13.99
C GLY A 109 -23.72 32.04 -15.21
N LEU A 110 -24.82 32.76 -14.99
CA LEU A 110 -25.21 33.98 -15.70
C LEU A 110 -26.03 34.83 -14.72
#